data_AF-A0A1F5IQI5-F1
#
_entry.id   AF-A0A1F5IQI5-F1
#
_cell.length_a   1.000
_cell.length_b   1.000
_cell.length_c   1.000
_cell.angle_alpha   90.00
_cell.angle_beta   90.00
_cell.angle_gamma   90.00
#
_symmetry.space_group_name_H-M   'P 1'
#
loop_
_entity.id
_entity.type
_entity.pdbx_description
1 polymer ?
#
loop_
_entity_poly.entity_id
_entity_poly.type
_entity_poly.pdbx_seq_one_letter_code
_entity_poly.pdbx_strand_id
1 'polypeptide(L)'
;MERYLGIVLILALTFFAKGFFQSPAILGTSTPSPTETLPVNQPITTESSFTEKLQEETEILPKQVVYQNDPETEAGEEKVLEEGSDGKKIKIYKTIYTKDGKEYEKKLISVETTPAEDKKILRGTKIVWRILDTADGQISYWKKIRVWATHYDGGAGCAGCSGRGFTAIGLRAGKGVIAVDPSVIKLRSKVYIPGYGPAVAGDTGGAIKGNIIDLGFDDAHTAGWSARFVDIYLL
;
A
#
# COMPACT_ATOMS: atom_id res chain seq x y z
N MET A 1 -36.42 40.59 -1.30
CA MET A 1 -37.46 40.94 -2.28
C MET A 1 -37.82 39.70 -3.07
N GLU A 2 -39.12 39.41 -3.06
CA GLU A 2 -39.93 38.46 -3.85
C GLU A 2 -39.29 37.79 -5.09
N ARG A 3 -39.65 36.56 -5.50
CA ARG A 3 -40.97 36.22 -6.07
C ARG A 3 -41.21 34.71 -6.24
N TYR A 4 -42.48 34.38 -6.03
CA TYR A 4 -43.21 33.12 -6.26
C TYR A 4 -43.44 32.80 -7.75
N LEU A 5 -43.66 31.51 -8.06
CA LEU A 5 -44.69 30.90 -8.96
C LEU A 5 -44.33 29.40 -9.13
N GLY A 6 -45.17 28.37 -9.15
CA GLY A 6 -46.63 28.23 -9.11
C GLY A 6 -47.06 26.86 -9.70
N ILE A 7 -47.59 25.98 -8.83
CA ILE A 7 -48.79 25.09 -8.93
C ILE A 7 -48.93 23.87 -9.91
N VAL A 8 -49.51 22.81 -9.32
CA VAL A 8 -50.58 21.85 -9.77
C VAL A 8 -50.26 20.61 -10.64
N LEU A 9 -50.55 19.42 -10.08
CA LEU A 9 -51.51 18.47 -10.68
C LEU A 9 -52.10 17.51 -9.62
N ILE A 10 -53.43 17.50 -9.49
CA ILE A 10 -54.27 16.56 -8.73
C ILE A 10 -54.87 15.56 -9.72
N LEU A 11 -55.03 14.29 -9.33
CA LEU A 11 -56.12 13.46 -9.87
C LEU A 11 -56.59 12.41 -8.86
N ALA A 12 -57.91 12.42 -8.67
CA ALA A 12 -58.69 11.66 -7.71
C ALA A 12 -59.20 10.33 -8.29
N LEU A 13 -59.58 9.39 -7.42
CA LEU A 13 -60.45 8.27 -7.76
C LEU A 13 -61.42 7.97 -6.61
N THR A 14 -62.71 8.06 -6.91
CA THR A 14 -63.84 7.66 -6.07
C THR A 14 -64.78 6.76 -6.88
N PHE A 15 -65.23 5.63 -6.32
CA PHE A 15 -66.49 4.93 -6.66
C PHE A 15 -66.84 4.01 -5.46
N PHE A 16 -67.88 4.24 -4.64
CA PHE A 16 -69.36 4.06 -4.74
C PHE A 16 -69.88 2.69 -4.25
N ALA A 17 -70.69 2.68 -3.17
CA ALA A 17 -71.91 1.86 -2.94
C ALA A 17 -72.43 2.06 -1.49
N LYS A 18 -73.52 2.83 -1.31
CA LYS A 18 -74.92 2.41 -1.03
C LYS A 18 -75.17 1.77 0.36
N GLY A 19 -76.04 2.43 1.14
CA GLY A 19 -76.47 2.01 2.47
C GLY A 19 -77.78 1.21 2.51
N PHE A 20 -78.10 0.73 3.72
CA PHE A 20 -79.40 0.24 4.17
C PHE A 20 -79.57 0.59 5.65
N PHE A 21 -80.75 1.13 6.02
CA PHE A 21 -81.16 1.44 7.40
C PHE A 21 -82.28 0.49 7.82
N GLN A 22 -82.22 -0.06 9.04
CA GLN A 22 -83.34 -0.21 10.00
C GLN A 22 -82.83 -0.75 11.37
N SER A 23 -83.31 -0.15 12.47
CA SER A 23 -82.99 -0.41 13.91
C SER A 23 -83.98 -1.42 14.54
N PRO A 24 -84.04 -1.72 15.88
CA PRO A 24 -83.16 -1.45 17.05
C PRO A 24 -82.96 -2.68 18.01
N ALA A 25 -82.11 -2.57 19.04
CA ALA A 25 -82.36 -3.05 20.41
C ALA A 25 -81.18 -2.71 21.34
N ILE A 26 -81.47 -2.03 22.45
CA ILE A 26 -80.55 -1.78 23.57
C ILE A 26 -80.45 -3.06 24.40
N LEU A 27 -79.23 -3.52 24.73
CA LEU A 27 -78.97 -4.27 25.97
C LEU A 27 -77.47 -4.23 26.30
N GLY A 28 -77.13 -3.76 27.51
CA GLY A 28 -75.81 -3.93 28.12
C GLY A 28 -75.00 -2.65 28.30
N THR A 29 -75.24 -1.95 29.41
CA THR A 29 -74.25 -1.04 29.99
C THR A 29 -73.05 -1.85 30.49
N SER A 30 -71.88 -1.75 29.86
CA SER A 30 -70.61 -2.12 30.48
C SER A 30 -69.88 -0.84 30.91
N THR A 31 -69.89 -0.62 32.21
CA THR A 31 -69.09 0.38 32.91
C THR A 31 -67.61 0.21 32.54
N PRO A 32 -66.86 1.26 32.17
CA PRO A 32 -65.41 1.14 32.05
C PRO A 32 -64.79 0.84 33.43
N SER A 33 -63.93 -0.17 33.50
CA SER A 33 -63.13 -0.49 34.68
C SER A 33 -62.33 0.75 35.12
N PRO A 34 -62.25 1.08 36.42
CA PRO A 34 -61.52 2.26 36.86
C PRO A 34 -60.04 2.12 36.48
N THR A 35 -59.49 3.19 35.89
CA THR A 35 -58.05 3.35 35.72
C THR A 35 -57.41 3.33 37.10
N GLU A 36 -56.63 2.29 37.39
CA GLU A 36 -55.89 2.16 38.63
C GLU A 36 -54.70 3.15 38.59
N THR A 37 -54.89 4.34 39.13
CA THR A 37 -53.80 5.28 39.41
C THR A 37 -53.08 4.81 40.68
N LEU A 38 -51.84 4.35 40.51
CA LEU A 38 -50.95 4.04 41.63
C LEU A 38 -50.56 5.33 42.38
N PRO A 39 -50.59 5.36 43.72
CA PRO A 39 -50.19 6.53 44.49
C PRO A 39 -48.69 6.80 44.37
N VAL A 40 -48.32 7.95 43.82
CA VAL A 40 -46.95 8.46 43.70
C VAL A 40 -46.49 9.02 45.06
N ASN A 41 -46.16 8.15 46.00
CA ASN A 41 -45.42 8.55 47.20
C ASN A 41 -44.38 7.51 47.66
N GLN A 42 -43.91 6.69 46.73
CA GLN A 42 -42.72 5.86 46.93
C GLN A 42 -41.58 6.49 46.17
N PRO A 43 -40.36 6.61 46.72
CA PRO A 43 -39.20 7.02 45.95
C PRO A 43 -39.02 6.00 44.82
N ILE A 44 -39.34 6.41 43.58
CA ILE A 44 -39.13 5.56 42.41
C ILE A 44 -37.63 5.57 42.15
N THR A 45 -36.93 4.57 42.68
CA THR A 45 -35.53 4.33 42.33
C THR A 45 -35.51 3.65 40.96
N THR A 46 -35.33 4.43 39.90
CA THR A 46 -35.09 3.87 38.56
C THR A 46 -33.63 3.43 38.47
N GLU A 47 -33.37 2.13 38.44
CA GLU A 47 -32.05 1.63 38.06
C GLU A 47 -31.95 1.56 36.53
N SER A 48 -30.95 2.22 35.95
CA SER A 48 -30.64 2.10 34.52
C SER A 48 -30.33 0.64 34.18
N SER A 49 -31.02 0.07 33.19
CA SER A 49 -30.72 -1.26 32.66
C SER A 49 -29.49 -1.28 31.74
N PHE A 50 -28.81 -0.15 31.58
CA PHE A 50 -27.69 0.01 30.67
C PHE A 50 -26.41 0.37 31.43
N THR A 51 -25.30 -0.26 31.02
CA THR A 51 -23.96 0.04 31.50
C THR A 51 -23.14 0.67 30.38
N GLU A 52 -22.34 1.68 30.69
CA GLU A 52 -21.48 2.36 29.72
C GLU A 52 -20.01 1.97 29.94
N LYS A 53 -19.28 1.74 28.85
CA LYS A 53 -17.83 1.51 28.90
C LYS A 53 -17.13 2.32 27.81
N LEU A 54 -16.01 2.94 28.16
CA LEU A 54 -15.10 3.52 27.20
C LEU A 54 -14.14 2.44 26.69
N GLN A 55 -14.03 2.33 25.37
CA GLN A 55 -13.09 1.45 24.69
C GLN A 55 -12.15 2.30 23.85
N GLU A 56 -10.85 2.04 23.99
CA GLU A 56 -9.82 2.67 23.19
C GLU A 56 -9.37 1.72 22.07
N GLU A 57 -9.36 2.22 20.84
CA GLU A 57 -8.81 1.53 19.68
C GLU A 57 -7.66 2.37 19.11
N THR A 58 -6.43 1.82 19.15
CA THR A 58 -5.24 2.50 18.62
C THR A 58 -4.89 1.94 17.24
N GLU A 59 -4.75 2.84 16.27
CA GLU A 59 -4.28 2.59 14.92
C GLU A 59 -2.90 3.25 14.74
N ILE A 60 -1.88 2.47 14.34
CA ILE A 60 -0.51 2.98 14.12
C ILE A 60 -0.43 3.62 12.74
N LEU A 61 0.12 4.85 12.68
CA LEU A 61 0.42 5.53 11.43
C LEU A 61 1.93 5.39 11.17
N PRO A 62 2.36 4.51 10.25
CA PRO A 62 3.78 4.22 10.06
C PRO A 62 4.53 5.46 9.57
N LYS A 63 5.72 5.69 10.11
CA LYS A 63 6.64 6.73 9.61
C LYS A 63 7.08 6.45 8.19
N GLN A 64 7.29 7.51 7.40
CA GLN A 64 7.85 7.38 6.06
C GLN A 64 9.38 7.52 6.13
N VAL A 65 10.06 6.99 5.11
CA VAL A 65 11.52 7.15 4.95
C VAL A 65 11.78 8.16 3.85
N VAL A 66 12.42 9.28 4.22
CA VAL A 66 12.77 10.37 3.31
C VAL A 66 14.29 10.38 3.11
N TYR A 67 14.71 10.30 1.85
CA TYR A 67 16.12 10.35 1.47
C TYR A 67 16.54 11.78 1.11
N GLN A 68 17.65 12.23 1.65
CA GLN A 68 18.30 13.49 1.29
C GLN A 68 19.67 13.22 0.69
N ASN A 69 19.93 13.75 -0.50
CA ASN A 69 21.22 13.55 -1.18
C ASN A 69 22.32 14.38 -0.51
N ASP A 70 23.46 13.76 -0.28
CA ASP A 70 24.67 14.38 0.24
C ASP A 70 25.81 14.26 -0.79
N PRO A 71 26.30 15.37 -1.37
CA PRO A 71 27.38 15.38 -2.34
C PRO A 71 28.77 15.16 -1.73
N GLU A 72 28.92 15.21 -0.40
CA GLU A 72 30.22 15.06 0.26
C GLU A 72 30.52 13.61 0.68
N THR A 73 29.46 12.83 0.91
CA THR A 73 29.54 11.42 1.30
C THR A 73 29.58 10.50 0.07
N GLU A 74 30.35 9.41 0.14
CA GLU A 74 30.55 8.50 -1.00
C GLU A 74 29.24 7.84 -1.46
N ALA A 75 29.08 7.69 -2.77
CA ALA A 75 27.92 7.07 -3.40
C ALA A 75 27.68 5.63 -2.90
N GLY A 76 26.55 5.43 -2.22
CA GLY A 76 26.15 4.14 -1.66
C GLY A 76 26.29 4.03 -0.15
N GLU A 77 26.92 5.01 0.51
CA GLU A 77 26.84 5.14 1.96
C GLU A 77 25.53 5.81 2.35
N GLU A 78 24.88 5.27 3.39
CA GLU A 78 23.67 5.85 3.97
C GLU A 78 23.89 6.11 5.45
N LYS A 79 23.45 7.28 5.92
CA LYS A 79 23.53 7.69 7.31
C LYS A 79 22.16 8.14 7.80
N VAL A 80 21.70 7.57 8.90
CA VAL A 80 20.46 8.04 9.54
C VAL A 80 20.73 9.43 10.13
N LEU A 81 19.99 10.43 9.64
CA LEU A 81 20.02 11.80 10.14
C LEU A 81 19.03 11.95 11.30
N GLU A 82 17.81 11.44 11.11
CA GLU A 82 16.74 11.44 12.11
C GLU A 82 16.01 10.09 12.04
N GLU A 83 15.80 9.43 13.19
CA GLU A 83 15.13 8.13 13.21
C GLU A 83 13.61 8.24 12.99
N GLY A 84 13.03 9.40 13.31
CA GLY A 84 11.58 9.63 13.27
C GLY A 84 10.81 8.73 14.25
N SER A 85 9.48 8.84 14.25
CA SER A 85 8.61 8.04 15.11
C SER A 85 7.26 7.80 14.44
N ASP A 86 6.69 6.61 14.66
CA ASP A 86 5.34 6.32 14.18
C ASP A 86 4.31 7.21 14.87
N GLY A 87 3.36 7.69 14.09
CA GLY A 87 2.19 8.38 14.59
C GLY A 87 1.17 7.39 15.13
N LYS A 88 0.13 7.91 15.77
CA LYS A 88 -0.96 7.10 16.33
C LYS A 88 -2.29 7.81 16.15
N LYS A 89 -3.32 7.05 15.83
CA LYS A 89 -4.70 7.51 15.80
C LYS A 89 -5.48 6.72 16.85
N ILE A 90 -5.93 7.41 17.88
CA ILE A 90 -6.66 6.84 19.00
C ILE A 90 -8.14 7.16 18.81
N LYS A 91 -8.97 6.12 18.67
CA LYS A 91 -10.43 6.25 18.59
C LYS A 91 -11.02 5.84 19.94
N ILE A 92 -11.75 6.75 20.56
CA ILE A 92 -12.45 6.48 21.82
C ILE A 92 -13.91 6.21 21.49
N TYR A 93 -14.34 4.99 21.76
CA TYR A 93 -15.73 4.58 21.61
C TYR A 93 -16.40 4.50 22.98
N LYS A 94 -17.64 4.97 23.05
CA LYS A 94 -18.55 4.68 24.14
C LYS A 94 -19.46 3.54 23.70
N THR A 95 -19.32 2.41 24.36
CA THR A 95 -20.17 1.24 24.14
C THR A 95 -21.16 1.12 25.29
N ILE A 96 -22.45 1.12 24.95
CA ILE A 96 -23.57 0.91 25.87
C ILE A 96 -23.93 -0.58 25.81
N TYR A 97 -24.01 -1.21 26.98
CA TYR A 97 -24.36 -2.61 27.16
C TYR A 97 -25.72 -2.73 27.82
N THR A 98 -26.51 -3.73 27.43
CA THR A 98 -27.71 -4.13 28.18
C THR A 98 -27.32 -4.81 29.49
N LYS A 99 -28.28 -4.95 30.42
CA LYS A 99 -28.11 -5.67 31.70
C LYS A 99 -27.62 -7.12 31.53
N ASP A 100 -27.92 -7.74 30.39
CA ASP A 100 -27.47 -9.09 30.02
C ASP A 100 -26.05 -9.12 29.43
N GLY A 101 -25.35 -7.98 29.39
CA GLY A 101 -23.98 -7.85 28.89
C GLY A 101 -23.85 -7.79 27.37
N LYS A 102 -24.95 -7.66 26.62
CA LYS A 102 -24.92 -7.56 25.14
C LYS A 102 -24.68 -6.11 24.72
N GLU A 103 -23.85 -5.92 23.70
CA GLU A 103 -23.63 -4.59 23.09
C GLU A 103 -24.94 -4.07 22.49
N TYR A 104 -25.37 -2.91 22.95
CA TYR A 104 -26.57 -2.23 22.49
C TYR A 104 -26.23 -1.15 21.46
N GLU A 105 -25.23 -0.32 21.77
CA GLU A 105 -24.81 0.79 20.91
C GLU A 105 -23.31 1.04 21.08
N LYS A 106 -22.59 1.26 19.98
CA LYS A 106 -21.19 1.71 19.99
C LYS A 106 -21.11 3.04 19.26
N LYS A 107 -20.78 4.11 19.98
CA LYS A 107 -20.66 5.46 19.43
C LYS A 107 -19.21 5.94 19.48
N LEU A 108 -18.69 6.42 18.36
CA LEU A 108 -17.40 7.10 18.34
C LEU A 108 -17.55 8.47 19.03
N ILE A 109 -16.76 8.71 20.06
CA ILE A 109 -16.84 9.92 20.88
C ILE A 109 -15.72 10.90 20.55
N SER A 110 -14.49 10.40 20.38
CA SER A 110 -13.33 11.22 20.08
C SER A 110 -12.36 10.50 19.16
N VAL A 111 -11.63 11.28 18.38
CA VAL A 111 -10.49 10.83 17.58
C VAL A 111 -9.33 11.75 17.89
N GLU A 112 -8.29 11.20 18.50
CA GLU A 112 -7.03 11.90 18.73
C GLU A 112 -6.00 11.38 17.74
N THR A 113 -5.25 12.28 17.11
CA THR A 113 -4.24 11.91 16.11
C THR A 113 -2.92 12.58 16.43
N THR A 114 -1.90 11.75 16.64
CA THR A 114 -0.50 12.16 16.69
C THR A 114 0.12 11.84 15.33
N PRO A 115 0.63 12.84 14.58
CA PRO A 115 1.25 12.60 13.28
C PRO A 115 2.54 11.79 13.42
N ALA A 116 2.90 11.07 12.36
CA ALA A 116 4.21 10.42 12.29
C ALA A 116 5.31 11.44 11.98
N GLU A 117 6.49 11.21 12.52
CA GLU A 117 7.71 11.94 12.17
C GLU A 117 8.55 11.05 11.24
N ASP A 118 8.89 11.59 10.07
CA ASP A 118 9.60 10.82 9.05
C ASP A 118 11.03 10.48 9.48
N LYS A 119 11.46 9.27 9.11
CA LYS A 119 12.87 8.86 9.19
C LYS A 119 13.64 9.53 8.06
N LYS A 120 14.64 10.35 8.38
CA LYS A 120 15.49 11.01 7.39
C LYS A 120 16.81 10.26 7.25
N ILE A 121 17.14 9.87 6.03
CA ILE A 121 18.39 9.18 5.69
C ILE A 121 19.17 10.06 4.71
N LEU A 122 20.40 10.42 5.07
CA LEU A 122 21.36 11.01 4.14
C LEU A 122 21.94 9.92 3.26
N ARG A 123 21.87 10.11 1.94
CA ARG A 123 22.44 9.23 0.93
C ARG A 123 23.62 9.91 0.28
N GLY A 124 24.81 9.33 0.40
CA GLY A 124 25.99 9.79 -0.31
C GLY A 124 25.82 9.71 -1.82
N THR A 125 26.36 10.72 -2.51
CA THR A 125 26.32 10.85 -3.98
C THR A 125 27.68 11.17 -4.60
N LYS A 126 28.73 11.30 -3.78
CA LYS A 126 30.10 11.54 -4.24
C LYS A 126 30.66 10.33 -4.96
N ILE A 127 30.99 10.49 -6.24
CA ILE A 127 31.63 9.44 -7.04
C ILE A 127 33.13 9.45 -6.75
N VAL A 128 33.65 8.36 -6.19
CA VAL A 128 35.08 8.17 -5.92
C VAL A 128 35.63 7.08 -6.82
N TRP A 129 36.49 7.45 -7.75
CA TRP A 129 37.13 6.52 -8.68
C TRP A 129 38.27 5.77 -8.01
N ARG A 130 38.31 4.46 -8.25
CA ARG A 130 39.32 3.53 -7.78
C ARG A 130 39.90 2.78 -8.98
N ILE A 131 41.10 2.24 -8.81
CA ILE A 131 41.80 1.48 -9.84
C ILE A 131 41.81 0.01 -9.41
N LEU A 132 41.60 -0.90 -10.37
CA LEU A 132 41.71 -2.34 -10.17
C LEU A 132 42.48 -2.96 -11.35
N ASP A 133 43.49 -3.76 -11.03
CA ASP A 133 44.18 -4.57 -12.03
C ASP A 133 43.41 -5.89 -12.23
N THR A 134 43.04 -6.16 -13.48
CA THR A 134 42.27 -7.35 -13.86
C THR A 134 42.99 -8.15 -14.93
N ALA A 135 42.52 -9.37 -15.21
CA ALA A 135 43.06 -10.20 -16.28
C ALA A 135 42.94 -9.54 -17.67
N ASP A 136 41.93 -8.68 -17.86
CA ASP A 136 41.68 -7.97 -19.12
C ASP A 136 42.37 -6.57 -19.16
N GLY A 137 43.18 -6.26 -18.15
CA GLY A 137 43.88 -4.99 -17.99
C GLY A 137 43.40 -4.17 -16.80
N GLN A 138 43.98 -2.98 -16.65
CA GLN A 138 43.62 -2.06 -15.58
C GLN A 138 42.30 -1.36 -15.89
N ILE A 139 41.39 -1.35 -14.92
CA ILE A 139 40.10 -0.64 -15.01
C ILE A 139 40.01 0.45 -13.94
N SER A 140 39.27 1.50 -14.25
CA SER A 140 38.78 2.46 -13.24
C SER A 140 37.31 2.19 -12.96
N TYR A 141 36.94 2.17 -11.69
CA TYR A 141 35.58 1.91 -11.25
C TYR A 141 35.21 2.82 -10.08
N TRP A 142 33.94 3.16 -9.94
CA TRP A 142 33.48 4.01 -8.84
C TRP A 142 32.55 3.28 -7.86
N LYS A 143 32.00 2.14 -8.25
CA LYS A 143 31.13 1.34 -7.37
C LYS A 143 31.38 -0.15 -7.55
N LYS A 144 31.46 -0.87 -6.43
CA LYS A 144 31.52 -2.33 -6.37
C LYS A 144 30.19 -2.85 -5.84
N ILE A 145 29.58 -3.82 -6.51
CA ILE A 145 28.30 -4.41 -6.09
C ILE A 145 28.41 -5.93 -6.17
N ARG A 146 27.97 -6.61 -5.11
CA ARG A 146 27.80 -8.07 -5.14
C ARG A 146 26.43 -8.41 -5.69
N VAL A 147 26.40 -9.21 -6.76
CA VAL A 147 25.17 -9.59 -7.46
C VAL A 147 25.10 -11.10 -7.66
N TRP A 148 23.88 -11.63 -7.78
CA TRP A 148 23.65 -12.98 -8.28
C TRP A 148 23.62 -12.92 -9.81
N ALA A 149 24.59 -13.56 -10.47
CA ALA A 149 24.74 -13.50 -11.92
C ALA A 149 24.31 -14.82 -12.57
N THR A 150 23.21 -14.78 -13.30
CA THR A 150 22.73 -15.85 -14.19
C THR A 150 23.21 -15.60 -15.63
N HIS A 151 22.74 -16.38 -16.59
CA HIS A 151 23.02 -16.12 -18.01
C HIS A 151 21.81 -16.45 -18.90
N TYR A 152 21.73 -15.76 -20.03
CA TYR A 152 20.71 -15.96 -21.07
C TYR A 152 21.32 -15.85 -22.46
N ASP A 153 20.59 -16.36 -23.45
CA ASP A 153 20.81 -16.02 -24.86
C ASP A 153 19.57 -15.29 -25.40
N GLY A 154 19.79 -14.42 -26.38
CA GLY A 154 18.72 -13.64 -27.03
C GLY A 154 18.42 -14.10 -28.45
N GLY A 155 18.80 -15.33 -28.79
CA GLY A 155 18.66 -15.87 -30.15
C GLY A 155 17.21 -16.03 -30.59
N ALA A 156 16.98 -16.18 -31.90
CA ALA A 156 15.66 -16.34 -32.52
C ALA A 156 14.88 -17.61 -32.06
N GLY A 157 15.48 -18.45 -31.20
CA GLY A 157 14.89 -19.66 -30.63
C GLY A 157 14.52 -19.59 -29.15
N CYS A 158 14.75 -18.48 -28.44
CA CYS A 158 14.43 -18.40 -27.01
C CYS A 158 12.92 -18.23 -26.78
N ALA A 159 12.32 -19.16 -26.02
CA ALA A 159 10.91 -19.13 -25.67
C ALA A 159 10.62 -17.93 -24.74
N GLY A 160 9.72 -17.03 -25.17
CA GLY A 160 9.38 -15.81 -24.44
C GLY A 160 10.17 -14.56 -24.85
N CYS A 161 11.14 -14.69 -25.74
CA CYS A 161 11.81 -13.55 -26.35
C CYS A 161 10.99 -12.95 -27.50
N SER A 162 11.25 -11.68 -27.84
CA SER A 162 10.58 -11.01 -28.97
C SER A 162 10.90 -11.61 -30.36
N GLY A 163 11.71 -12.67 -30.43
CA GLY A 163 12.21 -13.31 -31.65
C GLY A 163 13.17 -12.45 -32.48
N ARG A 164 13.32 -11.16 -32.14
CA ARG A 164 14.14 -10.19 -32.89
C ARG A 164 15.57 -10.05 -32.37
N GLY A 165 15.86 -10.55 -31.17
CA GLY A 165 17.18 -10.50 -30.54
C GLY A 165 17.64 -9.08 -30.17
N PHE A 166 16.71 -8.20 -29.80
CA PHE A 166 17.00 -6.87 -29.29
C PHE A 166 16.68 -6.75 -27.80
N THR A 167 17.57 -6.07 -27.10
CA THR A 167 17.46 -5.74 -25.67
C THR A 167 16.59 -4.50 -25.43
N ALA A 168 16.27 -4.21 -24.17
CA ALA A 168 15.46 -3.05 -23.76
C ALA A 168 15.94 -1.70 -24.32
N ILE A 169 17.25 -1.51 -24.52
CA ILE A 169 17.80 -0.29 -25.12
C ILE A 169 18.08 -0.39 -26.63
N GLY A 170 17.68 -1.49 -27.27
CA GLY A 170 17.81 -1.71 -28.72
C GLY A 170 19.17 -2.27 -29.17
N LEU A 171 20.05 -2.70 -28.27
CA LEU A 171 21.26 -3.43 -28.64
C LEU A 171 20.91 -4.87 -29.04
N ARG A 172 21.76 -5.48 -29.88
CA ARG A 172 21.70 -6.93 -30.10
C ARG A 172 22.02 -7.66 -28.80
N ALA A 173 21.18 -8.61 -28.43
CA ALA A 173 21.47 -9.52 -27.33
C ALA A 173 22.66 -10.41 -27.71
N GLY A 174 23.50 -10.73 -26.73
CA GLY A 174 24.74 -11.46 -26.95
C GLY A 174 25.80 -11.08 -25.93
N LYS A 175 27.01 -11.62 -26.11
CA LYS A 175 28.12 -11.35 -25.19
C LYS A 175 28.45 -9.86 -25.11
N GLY A 176 28.57 -9.33 -23.89
CA GLY A 176 28.82 -7.93 -23.60
C GLY A 176 27.57 -7.09 -23.30
N VAL A 177 26.37 -7.67 -23.39
CA VAL A 177 25.12 -6.99 -23.01
C VAL A 177 24.41 -7.76 -21.90
N ILE A 178 24.21 -7.11 -20.75
CA ILE A 178 23.60 -7.73 -19.58
C ILE A 178 22.19 -7.19 -19.31
N ALA A 179 21.34 -8.05 -18.75
CA ALA A 179 20.07 -7.64 -18.17
C ALA A 179 20.26 -7.25 -16.70
N VAL A 180 19.62 -6.16 -16.28
CA VAL A 180 19.70 -5.63 -14.90
C VAL A 180 18.35 -5.14 -14.40
N ASP A 181 18.27 -4.87 -13.10
CA ASP A 181 17.23 -4.02 -12.52
C ASP A 181 17.66 -2.52 -12.61
N PRO A 182 16.94 -1.67 -13.39
CA PRO A 182 17.26 -0.24 -13.52
C PRO A 182 17.16 0.57 -12.22
N SER A 183 16.51 0.05 -11.18
CA SER A 183 16.51 0.67 -9.86
C SER A 183 17.86 0.54 -9.15
N VAL A 184 18.64 -0.51 -9.45
CA VAL A 184 19.95 -0.79 -8.86
C VAL A 184 21.10 -0.37 -9.78
N ILE A 185 21.06 -0.77 -11.06
CA ILE A 185 22.06 -0.45 -12.08
C ILE A 185 21.35 0.22 -13.25
N LYS A 186 21.63 1.50 -13.48
CA LYS A 186 20.97 2.25 -14.55
C LYS A 186 21.31 1.64 -15.91
N LEU A 187 20.33 1.58 -16.81
CA LEU A 187 20.59 1.22 -18.20
C LEU A 187 21.65 2.14 -18.81
N ARG A 188 22.43 1.61 -19.75
CA ARG A 188 23.63 2.20 -20.35
C ARG A 188 24.86 2.30 -19.43
N SER A 189 24.77 1.87 -18.16
CA SER A 189 25.96 1.74 -17.32
C SER A 189 26.95 0.75 -17.94
N LYS A 190 28.23 1.08 -17.87
CA LYS A 190 29.32 0.16 -18.22
C LYS A 190 29.76 -0.56 -16.96
N VAL A 191 30.00 -1.85 -17.06
CA VAL A 191 30.45 -2.68 -15.94
C VAL A 191 31.58 -3.59 -16.36
N TYR A 192 32.38 -4.02 -15.40
CA TYR A 192 33.30 -5.13 -15.54
C TYR A 192 32.87 -6.27 -14.62
N ILE A 193 32.80 -7.49 -15.18
CA ILE A 193 32.39 -8.70 -14.47
C ILE A 193 33.55 -9.71 -14.55
N PRO A 194 34.20 -10.03 -13.43
CA PRO A 194 35.28 -11.02 -13.41
C PRO A 194 34.85 -12.36 -14.02
N GLY A 195 35.66 -12.87 -14.95
CA GLY A 195 35.39 -14.12 -15.68
C GLY A 195 34.39 -14.01 -16.83
N TYR A 196 33.83 -12.83 -17.09
CA TYR A 196 32.96 -12.55 -18.24
C TYR A 196 33.52 -11.43 -19.12
N GLY A 197 34.02 -10.36 -18.49
CA GLY A 197 34.66 -9.21 -19.14
C GLY A 197 33.84 -7.92 -19.04
N PRO A 198 34.16 -6.90 -19.86
CA PRO A 198 33.42 -5.64 -19.92
C PRO A 198 32.03 -5.85 -20.53
N ALA A 199 31.04 -5.14 -20.00
CA ALA A 199 29.66 -5.24 -20.46
C ALA A 199 28.88 -3.93 -20.31
N VAL A 200 27.74 -3.85 -20.98
CA VAL A 200 26.78 -2.75 -20.89
C VAL A 200 25.47 -3.26 -20.32
N ALA A 201 24.91 -2.53 -19.35
CA ALA A 201 23.54 -2.70 -18.88
C ALA A 201 22.56 -2.30 -19.99
N GLY A 202 22.21 -3.26 -20.85
CA GLY A 202 21.42 -3.01 -22.05
C GLY A 202 20.02 -3.59 -22.02
N ASP A 203 19.77 -4.54 -21.14
CA ASP A 203 18.49 -5.24 -21.09
C ASP A 203 17.83 -5.21 -19.71
N THR A 204 16.58 -5.64 -19.67
CA THR A 204 15.81 -5.84 -18.44
C THR A 204 15.02 -7.15 -18.54
N GLY A 205 14.81 -7.82 -17.40
CA GLY A 205 13.98 -9.02 -17.35
C GLY A 205 12.96 -8.97 -16.22
N GLY A 206 11.84 -9.68 -16.38
CA GLY A 206 10.81 -9.78 -15.33
C GLY A 206 11.35 -10.38 -14.03
N ALA A 207 12.22 -11.39 -14.14
CA ALA A 207 12.87 -12.06 -13.01
C ALA A 207 14.16 -11.35 -12.53
N ILE A 208 14.66 -10.36 -13.28
CA ILE A 208 15.90 -9.65 -12.98
C ILE A 208 15.56 -8.44 -12.12
N LYS A 209 15.48 -8.67 -10.79
CA LYS A 209 15.06 -7.69 -9.78
C LYS A 209 16.07 -7.62 -8.64
N GLY A 210 16.33 -6.40 -8.15
CA GLY A 210 17.33 -6.14 -7.13
C GLY A 210 18.75 -6.43 -7.61
N ASN A 211 19.56 -7.07 -6.76
CA ASN A 211 20.96 -7.38 -7.04
C ASN A 211 21.11 -8.69 -7.86
N ILE A 212 20.28 -8.86 -8.89
CA ILE A 212 20.35 -9.97 -9.84
C ILE A 212 20.72 -9.39 -11.20
N ILE A 213 21.64 -10.04 -11.91
CA ILE A 213 21.98 -9.71 -13.29
C ILE A 213 21.90 -10.96 -14.17
N ASP A 214 21.61 -10.77 -15.45
CA ASP A 214 21.63 -11.84 -16.44
C ASP A 214 22.70 -11.55 -17.49
N LEU A 215 23.68 -12.43 -17.60
CA LEU A 215 24.78 -12.27 -18.54
C LEU A 215 24.36 -12.73 -19.92
N GLY A 216 24.43 -11.84 -20.92
CA GLY A 216 24.14 -12.21 -22.30
C GLY A 216 25.24 -13.09 -22.87
N PHE A 217 24.86 -14.14 -23.58
CA PHE A 217 25.76 -14.94 -24.40
C PHE A 217 25.14 -15.12 -25.78
N ASP A 218 26.00 -15.43 -26.75
CA ASP A 218 25.53 -15.75 -28.10
C ASP A 218 24.82 -17.12 -28.11
N ASP A 219 25.32 -18.05 -27.28
CA ASP A 219 24.71 -19.34 -26.96
C ASP A 219 24.88 -19.62 -25.46
N ALA A 220 23.77 -19.67 -24.72
CA ALA A 220 23.80 -19.88 -23.28
C ALA A 220 24.19 -21.33 -22.91
N HIS A 221 23.99 -22.30 -23.81
CA HIS A 221 24.28 -23.70 -23.55
C HIS A 221 25.79 -24.00 -23.53
N THR A 222 26.56 -23.24 -24.29
CA THR A 222 28.03 -23.40 -24.40
C THR A 222 28.82 -22.30 -23.68
N ALA A 223 28.13 -21.37 -23.02
CA ALA A 223 28.69 -20.21 -22.33
C ALA A 223 29.74 -20.52 -21.24
N GLY A 224 29.68 -21.73 -20.65
CA GLY A 224 30.58 -22.13 -19.56
C GLY A 224 30.41 -21.33 -18.27
N TRP A 225 29.34 -20.53 -18.15
CA TRP A 225 28.99 -19.80 -16.93
C TRP A 225 28.06 -20.65 -16.05
N SER A 226 28.20 -20.52 -14.74
CA SER A 226 27.28 -21.14 -13.78
C SER A 226 26.80 -20.06 -12.82
N ALA A 227 25.50 -20.06 -12.55
CA ALA A 227 24.88 -19.04 -11.70
C ALA A 227 25.55 -18.99 -10.33
N ARG A 228 26.02 -17.80 -9.94
CA ARG A 228 26.77 -17.59 -8.71
C ARG A 228 26.76 -16.13 -8.28
N PHE A 229 27.12 -15.90 -7.02
CA PHE A 229 27.46 -14.56 -6.57
C PHE A 229 28.79 -14.11 -7.16
N VAL A 230 28.83 -12.89 -7.70
CA VAL A 230 30.03 -12.25 -8.22
C VAL A 230 30.03 -10.78 -7.83
N ASP A 231 31.23 -10.26 -7.55
CA ASP A 231 31.43 -8.82 -7.36
C ASP A 231 31.67 -8.18 -8.72
N ILE A 232 30.81 -7.23 -9.09
CA ILE A 232 30.91 -6.45 -10.32
C ILE A 232 31.34 -5.02 -10.04
N TYR A 233 31.91 -4.37 -11.04
CA TYR A 233 32.50 -3.04 -10.93
C TYR A 233 31.83 -2.12 -11.95
N LEU A 234 31.23 -1.02 -11.50
CA LEU A 234 30.68 0.01 -12.38
C LEU A 234 31.80 0.95 -12.79
N LEU A 235 31.97 1.07 -14.10
CA LEU A 235 33.00 1.85 -14.78
C LEU A 235 32.57 3.29 -15.07
#